data_AF-A0A4S1FQ26-F1
#
_entry.id   AF-A0A4S1FQ26-F1
#
_cell.length_a   1.000
_cell.length_b   1.000
_cell.length_c   1.000
_cell.angle_alpha   90.00
_cell.angle_beta   90.00
_cell.angle_gamma   90.00
#
_symmetry.space_group_name_H-M   'P 1'
#
loop_
_entity.id
_entity.type
_entity.pdbx_description
1 polymer ?
#
loop_
_entity_poly.entity_id
_entity_poly.type
_entity_poly.pdbx_seq_one_letter_code
_entity_poly.pdbx_strand_id
1 'polypeptide(L)' 'MNYEFETNLSDDQQPYEVTAFAKKHGLTVPAADAVLFAKGPSRAACDAGALAFLCAVAQYASRRSPH' A
#
# COMPACT_ATOMS: atom_id res chain seq x y z
N MET A 1 -6.73 -9.96 35.73
CA MET A 1 -6.70 -8.54 35.35
C MET A 1 -6.91 -8.50 33.85
N ASN A 2 -7.94 -7.81 33.40
CA ASN A 2 -8.48 -7.96 32.05
C ASN A 2 -7.54 -7.28 31.04
N TYR A 3 -7.18 -8.05 30.01
CA TYR A 3 -6.35 -7.64 28.89
C TYR A 3 -7.19 -6.79 27.92
N GLU A 4 -7.15 -5.46 28.06
CA GLU A 4 -7.74 -4.53 27.08
C GLU A 4 -6.82 -3.33 26.88
N PHE A 5 -5.60 -3.58 26.40
CA PHE A 5 -4.65 -2.51 26.04
C PHE A 5 -4.18 -2.67 24.58
N GLU A 6 -5.08 -2.82 23.62
CA GLU A 6 -4.68 -2.82 22.18
C GLU A 6 -5.62 -2.04 21.25
N THR A 7 -6.57 -1.24 21.76
CA THR A 7 -7.63 -0.65 20.91
C THR A 7 -7.67 0.87 20.90
N ASN A 8 -6.51 1.54 20.84
CA ASN A 8 -6.46 2.99 20.57
C ASN A 8 -5.18 3.44 19.83
N LEU A 9 -4.63 2.60 18.95
CA LEU A 9 -3.73 3.12 17.92
C LEU A 9 -4.59 3.91 16.93
N SER A 10 -4.22 5.17 16.66
CA SER A 10 -4.89 5.97 15.62
C SER A 10 -4.88 5.17 14.31
N ASP A 11 -5.91 5.32 13.47
CA ASP A 11 -6.00 4.59 12.19
C ASP A 11 -4.67 4.66 11.41
N ASP A 12 -3.96 5.79 11.46
CA ASP A 12 -2.66 6.00 10.81
C ASP A 12 -1.49 5.15 11.32
N GLN A 13 -1.62 4.59 12.52
CA GLN A 13 -0.62 3.73 13.17
C GLN A 13 -0.90 2.24 12.98
N GLN A 14 -2.08 1.87 12.47
CA GLN A 14 -2.40 0.47 12.18
C GLN A 14 -1.84 0.06 10.81
N PRO A 15 -1.18 -1.11 10.70
CA PRO A 15 -0.76 -1.64 9.41
C PRO A 15 -1.96 -1.81 8.46
N TYR A 16 -1.73 -1.61 7.16
CA TYR A 16 -2.76 -1.93 6.17
C TYR A 16 -2.99 -3.44 6.11
N GLU A 17 -4.26 -3.83 6.02
CA GLU A 17 -4.62 -5.13 5.47
C GLU A 17 -4.39 -5.12 3.95
N VAL A 18 -3.72 -6.15 3.44
CA VAL A 18 -3.21 -6.19 2.05
C VAL A 18 -4.34 -6.09 1.03
N THR A 19 -5.46 -6.77 1.25
CA THR A 19 -6.61 -6.79 0.34
C THR A 19 -7.33 -5.46 0.30
N ALA A 20 -7.53 -4.82 1.44
CA ALA A 20 -8.10 -3.49 1.58
C ALA A 20 -7.22 -2.44 0.89
N PHE A 21 -5.89 -2.54 1.05
CA PHE A 21 -4.95 -1.67 0.37
C PHE A 21 -4.95 -1.88 -1.15
N ALA A 22 -4.96 -3.14 -1.60
CA ALA A 22 -5.07 -3.49 -3.01
C ALA A 22 -6.33 -2.87 -3.64
N LYS A 23 -7.48 -3.04 -2.97
CA LYS A 23 -8.75 -2.48 -3.41
C LYS A 23 -8.74 -0.95 -3.42
N LYS A 24 -8.17 -0.30 -2.39
CA LYS A 24 -8.09 1.16 -2.27
C LYS A 24 -7.33 1.78 -3.45
N HIS A 25 -6.21 1.17 -3.85
CA HIS A 25 -5.29 1.71 -4.85
C HIS A 25 -5.44 1.09 -6.24
N GLY A 26 -6.39 0.18 -6.44
CA GLY A 26 -6.56 -0.52 -7.72
C GLY A 26 -5.38 -1.41 -8.09
N LEU A 27 -4.68 -1.95 -7.10
CA LEU A 27 -3.53 -2.84 -7.29
C LEU A 27 -3.97 -4.31 -7.27
N THR A 28 -3.16 -5.17 -7.88
CA THR A 28 -3.26 -6.61 -7.60
C THR A 28 -2.76 -6.89 -6.19
N VAL A 29 -3.23 -7.97 -5.56
CA VAL A 29 -2.80 -8.38 -4.22
C VAL A 29 -1.26 -8.52 -4.13
N PRO A 30 -0.55 -9.15 -5.09
CA PRO A 30 0.91 -9.22 -5.04
C PRO A 30 1.61 -7.86 -5.13
N ALA A 31 1.07 -6.91 -5.91
CA ALA A 31 1.64 -5.56 -6.01
C ALA A 31 1.41 -4.77 -4.73
N ALA A 32 0.23 -4.90 -4.12
CA ALA A 32 -0.08 -4.33 -2.82
C ALA A 32 0.87 -4.85 -1.73
N ASP A 33 1.07 -6.17 -1.66
CA ASP A 33 1.98 -6.80 -0.70
C ASP A 33 3.42 -6.27 -0.84
N ALA A 34 3.93 -6.17 -2.07
CA ALA A 34 5.26 -5.62 -2.33
C ALA A 34 5.42 -4.16 -1.89
N VAL A 35 4.40 -3.31 -2.11
CA VAL A 35 4.42 -1.90 -1.67
C VAL A 35 4.41 -1.80 -0.15
N LEU A 36 3.56 -2.57 0.53
CA LEU A 36 3.47 -2.59 1.98
C LEU A 36 4.77 -3.11 2.63
N PHE A 37 5.33 -4.19 2.08
CA PHE A 37 6.63 -4.73 2.51
C PHE A 37 7.75 -3.69 2.40
N ALA A 38 7.79 -2.92 1.30
CA ALA A 38 8.85 -1.95 1.05
C ALA A 38 8.78 -0.67 1.92
N LYS A 39 7.59 -0.29 2.40
CA LYS A 39 7.38 0.98 3.12
C LYS A 39 7.19 0.82 4.63
N GLY A 40 6.92 -0.39 5.11
CA GLY A 40 6.69 -0.65 6.53
C GLY A 40 5.31 -0.18 7.01
N PRO A 41 5.08 -0.04 8.33
CA PRO A 41 3.74 0.11 8.89
C PRO A 41 3.09 1.50 8.69
N SER A 42 3.81 2.49 8.13
CA SER A 42 3.28 3.84 7.97
C SER A 42 2.28 3.91 6.81
N ARG A 43 1.00 4.16 7.12
CA ARG A 43 -0.05 4.26 6.10
C ARG A 43 0.20 5.38 5.09
N ALA A 44 0.68 6.53 5.56
CA ALA A 44 1.06 7.65 4.69
C ALA A 44 2.19 7.27 3.72
N ALA A 45 3.23 6.57 4.21
CA ALA A 45 4.32 6.10 3.35
C ALA A 45 3.85 5.04 2.34
N CYS A 46 2.94 4.14 2.75
CA CYS A 46 2.34 3.15 1.87
C CYS A 46 1.48 3.79 0.78
N ASP A 47 0.63 4.77 1.12
CA ASP A 47 -0.20 5.49 0.15
C ASP A 47 0.67 6.25 -0.86
N ALA A 48 1.71 6.94 -0.41
CA ALA A 48 2.68 7.58 -1.31
C ALA A 48 3.42 6.55 -2.18
N GLY A 49 3.74 5.38 -1.60
CA GLY A 49 4.36 4.26 -2.30
C GLY A 49 3.47 3.69 -3.43
N ALA A 50 2.17 3.53 -3.18
CA ALA A 50 1.20 3.07 -4.18
C ALA A 50 1.12 4.04 -5.36
N LEU A 51 1.03 5.34 -5.09
CA LEU A 51 1.01 6.36 -6.14
C LEU A 51 2.29 6.33 -6.98
N ALA A 52 3.46 6.27 -6.32
CA ALA A 52 4.74 6.19 -7.02
C ALA A 52 4.84 4.92 -7.89
N PHE A 53 4.36 3.78 -7.38
CA PHE A 53 4.31 2.52 -8.12
C PHE A 53 3.43 2.63 -9.38
N LEU A 54 2.21 3.16 -9.25
CA LEU A 54 1.31 3.37 -10.39
C LEU A 54 1.91 4.31 -11.44
N CYS A 55 2.53 5.41 -11.02
CA CYS A 55 3.24 6.31 -11.93
C CYS A 55 4.38 5.61 -12.67
N ALA A 56 5.16 4.75 -11.98
CA ALA A 56 6.24 4.00 -12.60
C ALA A 56 5.71 2.97 -13.62
N VAL A 57 4.62 2.26 -13.29
CA VAL A 57 3.95 1.32 -14.20
C VAL A 57 3.44 2.03 -15.45
N ALA A 58 2.78 3.19 -15.29
CA ALA A 58 2.29 3.97 -16.42
C ALA A 58 3.43 4.46 -17.33
N GLN A 59 4.51 4.96 -16.76
CA GLN A 59 5.71 5.36 -17.50
C GLN A 59 6.39 4.19 -18.21
N TYR A 60 6.39 3.01 -17.59
CA TYR A 60 6.96 1.81 -18.19
C TYR A 60 6.11 1.33 -19.38
N ALA A 61 4.77 1.36 -19.24
CA ALA A 61 3.85 1.00 -20.31
C ALA A 61 4.00 1.93 -21.52
N SER A 62 4.12 3.26 -21.31
CA SER A 62 4.29 4.21 -22.40
C SER A 62 5.60 4.02 -23.18
N ARG A 63 6.67 3.59 -22.51
CA ARG A 63 7.96 3.24 -23.16
C ARG A 63 7.91 1.94 -23.94
N ARG A 64 6.95 1.05 -23.64
CA ARG A 64 6.84 -0.29 -24.24
C ARG A 64 5.81 -0.40 -25.35
N SER A 65 4.93 0.58 -25.52
CA SER A 65 4.10 0.66 -26.71
C SER A 65 5.02 0.86 -27.93
N PRO A 66 5.17 -0.15 -28.80
CA PRO A 66 5.84 0.06 -30.07
C PRO A 66 4.94 0.99 -30.88
N HIS A 67 5.49 2.11 -31.35
CA HIS A 67 4.86 2.86 -32.44
C HIS A 67 4.79 2.01 -33.70
#